data_AF-A0A4P1QVM5-F1
#
_entry.id   AF-A0A4P1QVM5-F1
#
_cell.length_a   1.000
_cell.length_b   1.000
_cell.length_c   1.000
_cell.angle_alpha   90.00
_cell.angle_beta   90.00
_cell.angle_gamma   90.00
#
_symmetry.space_group_name_H-M   'P 1'
#
loop_
_entity.id
_entity.type
_entity.pdbx_description
1 polymer ?
#
loop_
_entity_poly.entity_id
_entity_poly.type
_entity_poly.pdbx_seq_one_letter_code
_entity_poly.pdbx_strand_id
1 'polypeptide(L)'
;MSSVRSNLISFFFIFFLLITTTPFPSHSFSFSPYFLYKNLFPLSQSLLTGVSNLRASRGDVAGAARARAIADKLERGPGFGFWRLLWSAIWNWKNFTVMELYDIVSDMNNLLKNLNELTHLKSVAERSRWIRRNYQDVLNLFKSISHKLLKAFGNSGVVREVVETVQIEVVEAELLGFNGYIPPYAQARGRDILKGVNYASAAAGIREETGQQLGGRISFSGQVQNYQRTVSQVVNILGDENTAANYLSKCIYSVGLGSNDYLNNYFMPLVYSSSRRYTPQQYADILLQAYAQQIRTLYNYGARKMALFGVGQIGCSPNALASNSPDGRTCVARINSANQLFNNGLRSLVDQLNNQLQDARFTYINVYGIFQDIISNPSSYGFRVTNAGCCGVGRNNGQITCLPLQAPCRNRREYLFWDAFHPTEAGNTVIGRRAYNAQSASDAYPIDINHLAQI
;
A
#
# COMPACT_ATOMS: atom_id res chain seq x y z
N MET A 1 -10.52 -17.69 -15.49
CA MET A 1 -10.27 -17.24 -16.88
C MET A 1 -11.29 -16.23 -17.42
N SER A 2 -12.51 -16.11 -16.88
CA SER A 2 -13.48 -15.05 -17.24
C SER A 2 -13.15 -13.66 -16.65
N SER A 3 -12.27 -13.61 -15.64
CA SER A 3 -11.81 -12.38 -14.96
C SER A 3 -10.92 -11.47 -15.82
N VAL A 4 -9.98 -12.07 -16.55
CA VAL A 4 -8.93 -11.36 -17.30
C VAL A 4 -9.50 -10.67 -18.56
N ARG A 5 -10.59 -11.19 -19.12
CA ARG A 5 -11.23 -10.71 -20.35
C ARG A 5 -11.99 -9.40 -20.21
N SER A 6 -12.58 -9.16 -19.05
CA SER A 6 -13.41 -7.98 -18.79
C SER A 6 -12.56 -6.76 -18.39
N ASN A 7 -11.41 -6.99 -17.77
CA ASN A 7 -10.57 -5.91 -17.23
C ASN A 7 -9.73 -5.25 -18.32
N LEU A 8 -9.18 -6.00 -19.29
CA LEU A 8 -8.36 -5.40 -20.36
C LEU A 8 -9.16 -4.49 -21.30
N ILE A 9 -10.37 -4.88 -21.72
CA ILE A 9 -11.15 -4.11 -22.73
C ILE A 9 -11.66 -2.77 -22.16
N SER A 10 -12.09 -2.74 -20.89
CA SER A 10 -12.46 -1.50 -20.19
C SER A 10 -11.25 -0.61 -19.86
N PHE A 11 -10.06 -1.21 -19.75
CA PHE A 11 -8.78 -0.58 -19.38
C PHE A 11 -8.13 0.22 -20.51
N PHE A 12 -8.15 -0.30 -21.74
CA PHE A 12 -7.62 0.43 -22.91
C PHE A 12 -8.43 1.70 -23.24
N PHE A 13 -9.67 1.77 -22.79
CA PHE A 13 -10.64 2.75 -23.26
C PHE A 13 -10.69 4.05 -22.42
N ILE A 14 -10.58 3.94 -21.09
CA ILE A 14 -10.43 5.09 -20.17
C ILE A 14 -9.13 5.83 -20.48
N PHE A 15 -8.11 5.08 -20.87
CA PHE A 15 -6.81 5.61 -21.25
C PHE A 15 -6.84 6.31 -22.61
N PHE A 16 -7.57 5.76 -23.60
CA PHE A 16 -7.84 6.42 -24.88
C PHE A 16 -8.58 7.76 -24.70
N LEU A 17 -9.51 7.86 -23.74
CA LEU A 17 -10.19 9.11 -23.39
C LEU A 17 -9.24 10.20 -22.85
N LEU A 18 -8.22 9.83 -22.09
CA LEU A 18 -7.20 10.76 -21.58
C LEU A 18 -6.24 11.24 -22.68
N ILE A 19 -5.95 10.35 -23.64
CA ILE A 19 -5.06 10.59 -24.79
C ILE A 19 -5.59 11.67 -25.74
N THR A 20 -6.90 11.74 -25.98
CA THR A 20 -7.47 12.68 -26.97
C THR A 20 -7.43 14.16 -26.56
N THR A 21 -6.79 14.48 -25.44
CA THR A 21 -6.59 15.84 -24.92
C THR A 21 -5.16 16.37 -25.04
N THR A 22 -4.23 15.60 -25.63
CA THR A 22 -2.86 16.05 -25.92
C THR A 22 -2.82 16.91 -27.19
N PRO A 23 -2.15 18.08 -27.18
CA PRO A 23 -1.84 18.78 -28.42
C PRO A 23 -0.76 17.99 -29.19
N PHE A 24 -1.09 17.56 -30.40
CA PHE A 24 -0.14 16.91 -31.30
C PHE A 24 0.79 17.94 -31.95
N PRO A 25 2.10 17.68 -32.05
CA PRO A 25 2.93 18.35 -33.05
C PRO A 25 2.35 18.08 -34.45
N SER A 26 2.42 19.07 -35.33
CA SER A 26 1.68 19.21 -36.60
C SER A 26 1.95 18.16 -37.70
N HIS A 27 2.40 16.94 -37.38
CA HIS A 27 2.71 15.90 -38.38
C HIS A 27 2.26 14.47 -38.01
N SER A 28 1.19 14.30 -37.24
CA SER A 28 0.58 12.96 -37.07
C SER A 28 -0.96 13.01 -37.06
N PHE A 29 -1.55 12.23 -37.97
CA PHE A 29 -2.96 11.89 -38.19
C PHE A 29 -4.04 12.90 -37.77
N SER A 30 -4.72 13.49 -38.76
CA SER A 30 -5.95 14.28 -38.57
C SER A 30 -7.08 13.41 -37.99
N PHE A 31 -7.37 13.52 -36.69
CA PHE A 31 -8.54 12.93 -36.04
C PHE A 31 -9.59 14.03 -35.76
N SER A 32 -10.83 13.84 -36.24
CA SER A 32 -11.97 14.70 -35.89
C SER A 32 -12.46 14.34 -34.48
N PRO A 33 -12.30 15.21 -33.46
CA PRO A 33 -12.57 14.84 -32.07
C PRO A 33 -14.06 14.65 -31.78
N TYR A 34 -14.93 15.49 -32.35
CA TYR A 34 -16.32 15.64 -31.92
C TYR A 34 -17.21 14.39 -32.11
N PHE A 35 -16.97 13.60 -33.16
CA PHE A 35 -17.85 12.48 -33.53
C PHE A 35 -17.56 11.17 -32.77
N LEU A 36 -16.36 10.96 -32.22
CA LEU A 36 -16.02 9.74 -31.45
C LEU A 36 -16.54 9.79 -30.00
N TYR A 37 -16.55 10.96 -29.36
CA TYR A 37 -16.89 11.08 -27.92
C TYR A 37 -18.34 10.69 -27.60
N LYS A 38 -19.28 10.94 -28.50
CA LYS A 38 -20.71 10.71 -28.27
C LYS A 38 -21.03 9.22 -28.04
N ASN A 39 -20.23 8.31 -28.59
CA ASN A 39 -20.40 6.86 -28.44
C ASN A 39 -19.45 6.25 -27.41
N LEU A 40 -18.33 6.92 -27.10
CA LEU A 40 -17.29 6.40 -26.21
C LEU A 40 -17.70 6.43 -24.73
N PHE A 41 -18.19 7.56 -24.24
CA PHE A 41 -18.49 7.72 -22.81
C PHE A 41 -19.63 6.82 -22.31
N PRO A 42 -20.77 6.70 -23.00
CA PRO A 42 -21.83 5.77 -22.61
C PRO A 42 -21.35 4.31 -22.60
N LEU A 43 -20.49 3.94 -23.55
CA LEU A 43 -19.89 2.61 -23.61
C LEU A 43 -18.92 2.36 -22.45
N SER A 44 -18.08 3.34 -22.09
CA SER A 44 -17.16 3.26 -20.93
C SER A 44 -17.89 3.05 -19.62
N GLN A 45 -18.92 3.87 -19.41
CA GLN A 45 -19.79 3.81 -18.24
C GLN A 45 -20.43 2.43 -18.14
N SER A 46 -21.07 1.96 -19.23
CA SER A 46 -21.71 0.66 -19.28
C SER A 46 -20.75 -0.49 -18.95
N LEU A 47 -19.51 -0.42 -19.46
CA LEU A 47 -18.49 -1.43 -19.21
C LEU A 47 -17.96 -1.41 -17.76
N LEU A 48 -17.72 -0.23 -17.19
CA LEU A 48 -17.29 -0.09 -15.78
C LEU A 48 -18.38 -0.51 -14.80
N THR A 49 -19.65 -0.21 -15.11
CA THR A 49 -20.79 -0.73 -14.36
C THR A 49 -20.84 -2.26 -14.45
N GLY A 50 -20.56 -2.84 -15.62
CA GLY A 50 -20.39 -4.29 -15.79
C GLY A 50 -19.27 -4.89 -14.94
N VAL A 51 -18.09 -4.26 -14.92
CA VAL A 51 -16.94 -4.67 -14.09
C VAL A 51 -17.29 -4.59 -12.61
N SER A 52 -17.94 -3.51 -12.17
CA SER A 52 -18.41 -3.34 -10.80
C SER A 52 -19.31 -4.51 -10.37
N ASN A 53 -20.29 -4.87 -11.21
CA ASN A 53 -21.22 -5.95 -10.94
C ASN A 53 -20.52 -7.33 -10.90
N LEU A 54 -19.59 -7.59 -11.81
CA LEU A 54 -18.79 -8.83 -11.87
C LEU A 54 -17.82 -8.98 -10.68
N ARG A 55 -17.31 -7.87 -10.14
CA ARG A 55 -16.47 -7.88 -8.94
C ARG A 55 -17.30 -8.11 -7.68
N ALA A 56 -18.45 -7.44 -7.57
CA ALA A 56 -19.39 -7.66 -6.48
C ALA A 56 -19.84 -9.12 -6.41
N SER A 57 -20.12 -9.75 -7.56
CA SER A 57 -20.52 -11.16 -7.63
C SER A 57 -19.41 -12.15 -7.22
N ARG A 58 -18.15 -11.71 -7.11
CA ARG A 58 -17.01 -12.52 -6.68
C ARG A 58 -16.53 -12.18 -5.26
N GLY A 59 -17.26 -11.32 -4.55
CA GLY A 59 -16.91 -10.88 -3.19
C GLY A 59 -15.87 -9.75 -3.12
N ASP A 60 -15.41 -9.19 -4.25
CA ASP A 60 -14.56 -7.99 -4.27
C ASP A 60 -15.42 -6.72 -4.15
N VAL A 61 -15.95 -6.50 -2.94
CA VAL A 61 -16.86 -5.38 -2.65
C VAL A 61 -16.13 -4.03 -2.78
N ALA A 62 -14.87 -3.96 -2.37
CA ALA A 62 -14.09 -2.73 -2.42
C ALA A 62 -13.72 -2.34 -3.86
N GLY A 63 -13.28 -3.29 -4.68
CA GLY A 63 -13.01 -3.05 -6.10
C GLY A 63 -14.29 -2.78 -6.90
N ALA A 64 -15.41 -3.42 -6.55
CA ALA A 64 -16.71 -3.10 -7.14
C ALA A 64 -17.12 -1.65 -6.87
N ALA A 65 -16.97 -1.16 -5.64
CA ALA A 65 -17.29 0.21 -5.27
C ALA A 65 -16.41 1.23 -6.01
N ARG A 66 -15.11 0.93 -6.19
CA ARG A 66 -14.19 1.81 -6.93
C ARG A 66 -14.50 1.85 -8.43
N ALA A 67 -14.78 0.70 -9.05
CA ALA A 67 -15.21 0.65 -10.46
C ALA A 67 -16.52 1.45 -10.70
N ARG A 68 -17.45 1.40 -9.74
CA ARG A 68 -18.72 2.16 -9.79
C ARG A 68 -18.48 3.66 -9.67
N ALA A 69 -17.62 4.10 -8.75
CA ALA A 69 -17.25 5.50 -8.62
C ALA A 69 -16.61 6.09 -9.89
N ILE A 70 -15.91 5.28 -10.68
CA ILE A 70 -15.38 5.71 -11.98
C ILE A 70 -16.52 5.83 -13.01
N ALA A 71 -17.44 4.85 -13.07
CA ALA A 71 -18.59 4.88 -13.97
C ALA A 71 -19.46 6.14 -13.72
N ASP A 72 -19.76 6.45 -12.47
CA ASP A 72 -20.59 7.59 -12.06
C ASP A 72 -19.93 8.94 -12.41
N LYS A 73 -18.60 9.00 -12.43
CA LYS A 73 -17.85 10.18 -12.86
C LYS A 73 -17.92 10.40 -14.38
N LEU A 74 -18.04 9.32 -15.17
CA LEU A 74 -18.14 9.38 -16.63
C LEU A 74 -19.56 9.73 -17.12
N GLU A 75 -20.58 9.48 -16.32
CA GLU A 75 -22.00 9.76 -16.62
C GLU A 75 -22.31 11.26 -16.76
N ARG A 76 -21.52 12.15 -16.15
CA ARG A 76 -21.85 13.59 -16.04
C ARG A 76 -21.73 14.42 -17.33
N GLY A 77 -21.34 13.83 -18.46
CA GLY A 77 -21.42 14.45 -19.80
C GLY A 77 -20.70 15.81 -19.96
N PRO A 78 -20.91 16.52 -21.09
CA PRO A 78 -20.19 17.75 -21.44
C PRO A 78 -20.80 18.98 -20.74
N GLY A 79 -20.59 19.12 -19.43
CA GLY A 79 -20.99 20.29 -18.62
C GLY A 79 -19.86 21.32 -18.37
N PHE A 80 -20.09 22.36 -17.57
CA PHE A 80 -19.08 23.39 -17.23
C PHE A 80 -17.77 22.81 -16.64
N GLY A 81 -17.84 21.64 -16.01
CA GLY A 81 -16.67 20.88 -15.55
C GLY A 81 -15.81 20.27 -16.67
N PHE A 82 -16.40 19.96 -17.84
CA PHE A 82 -15.72 19.43 -19.02
C PHE A 82 -14.82 20.48 -19.68
N TRP A 83 -15.28 21.73 -19.78
CA TRP A 83 -14.46 22.84 -20.28
C TRP A 83 -13.31 23.17 -19.33
N ARG A 84 -13.52 23.04 -18.01
CA ARG A 84 -12.45 23.18 -17.01
C ARG A 84 -11.44 22.02 -17.07
N LEU A 85 -11.88 20.82 -17.43
CA LEU A 85 -11.07 19.61 -17.69
C LEU A 85 -10.20 19.76 -18.95
N LEU A 86 -10.78 20.23 -20.05
CA LEU A 86 -10.05 20.53 -21.30
C LEU A 86 -9.08 21.70 -21.11
N TRP A 87 -9.50 22.74 -20.40
CA TRP A 87 -8.66 23.90 -20.11
C TRP A 87 -7.47 23.54 -19.21
N SER A 88 -7.66 22.67 -18.21
CA SER A 88 -6.56 22.19 -17.36
C SER A 88 -5.65 21.21 -18.09
N ALA A 89 -6.19 20.36 -18.98
CA ALA A 89 -5.39 19.50 -19.84
C ALA A 89 -4.49 20.34 -20.74
N ILE A 90 -5.03 21.30 -21.49
CA ILE A 90 -4.26 22.15 -22.43
C ILE A 90 -3.17 22.97 -21.71
N TRP A 91 -3.43 23.51 -20.51
CA TRP A 91 -2.46 24.35 -19.80
C TRP A 91 -1.31 23.59 -19.12
N ASN A 92 -1.53 22.33 -18.72
CA ASN A 92 -0.56 21.57 -17.92
C ASN A 92 0.56 20.89 -18.74
N TRP A 93 0.43 20.78 -20.07
CA TRP A 93 1.50 20.24 -20.92
C TRP A 93 2.67 21.22 -21.15
N LYS A 94 2.55 22.49 -20.73
CA LYS A 94 3.60 23.52 -20.89
C LYS A 94 4.89 23.22 -20.13
N ASN A 95 4.85 22.34 -19.15
CA ASN A 95 6.00 21.99 -18.29
C ASN A 95 6.77 20.75 -18.76
N PHE A 96 6.43 20.18 -19.92
CA PHE A 96 7.13 19.02 -20.49
C PHE A 96 8.19 19.47 -21.48
N THR A 97 9.36 18.83 -21.43
CA THR A 97 10.36 18.92 -22.48
C THR A 97 9.89 18.19 -23.75
N VAL A 98 10.44 18.57 -24.91
CA VAL A 98 10.15 17.92 -26.19
C VAL A 98 10.46 16.41 -26.15
N MET A 99 11.52 16.02 -25.42
CA MET A 99 11.87 14.60 -25.22
C MET A 99 10.81 13.86 -24.41
N GLU A 100 10.29 14.45 -23.34
CA GLU A 100 9.24 13.80 -22.54
C GLU A 100 7.92 13.65 -23.31
N LEU A 101 7.58 14.62 -24.17
CA LEU A 101 6.43 14.49 -25.08
C LEU A 101 6.64 13.36 -26.09
N TYR A 102 7.84 13.22 -26.64
CA TYR A 102 8.18 12.13 -27.57
C TYR A 102 8.10 10.75 -26.91
N ASP A 103 8.60 10.64 -25.67
CA ASP A 103 8.55 9.41 -24.90
C ASP A 103 7.11 9.00 -24.53
N ILE A 104 6.23 9.97 -24.27
CA ILE A 104 4.80 9.70 -24.05
C ILE A 104 4.16 9.15 -25.31
N VAL A 105 4.42 9.78 -26.47
CA VAL A 105 3.91 9.32 -27.76
C VAL A 105 4.45 7.93 -28.12
N SER A 106 5.72 7.65 -27.81
CA SER A 106 6.34 6.33 -28.00
C SER A 106 5.64 5.25 -27.18
N ASP A 107 5.47 5.48 -25.88
CA ASP A 107 4.75 4.54 -25.00
C ASP A 107 3.31 4.34 -25.45
N MET A 108 2.63 5.39 -25.91
CA MET A 108 1.28 5.30 -26.45
C MET A 108 1.20 4.45 -27.72
N ASN A 109 2.16 4.61 -28.65
CA ASN A 109 2.22 3.81 -29.86
C ASN A 109 2.45 2.33 -29.55
N ASN A 110 3.30 2.03 -28.57
CA ASN A 110 3.52 0.66 -28.10
C ASN A 110 2.26 0.06 -27.45
N LEU A 111 1.46 0.88 -26.74
CA LEU A 111 0.20 0.43 -26.15
C LEU A 111 -0.84 0.11 -27.24
N LEU A 112 -0.95 0.99 -28.23
CA LEU A 112 -1.85 0.80 -29.38
C LEU A 112 -1.46 -0.41 -30.22
N LYS A 113 -0.16 -0.66 -30.41
CA LYS A 113 0.34 -1.87 -31.06
C LYS A 113 -0.11 -3.13 -30.32
N ASN A 114 0.09 -3.17 -29.00
CA ASN A 114 -0.33 -4.27 -28.14
C ASN A 114 -1.86 -4.50 -28.21
N LEU A 115 -2.65 -3.41 -28.21
CA LEU A 115 -4.10 -3.49 -28.37
C LEU A 115 -4.49 -4.05 -29.73
N ASN A 116 -3.89 -3.54 -30.80
CA ASN A 116 -4.17 -3.96 -32.16
C ASN A 116 -3.89 -5.46 -32.32
N GLU A 117 -2.73 -5.92 -31.87
CA GLU A 117 -2.39 -7.36 -31.85
C GLU A 117 -3.44 -8.19 -31.10
N LEU A 118 -3.81 -7.78 -29.88
CA LEU A 118 -4.80 -8.50 -29.08
C LEU A 118 -6.18 -8.56 -29.74
N THR A 119 -6.62 -7.48 -30.40
CA THR A 119 -7.93 -7.40 -31.07
C THR A 119 -8.02 -8.25 -32.33
N HIS A 120 -6.90 -8.46 -33.03
CA HIS A 120 -6.82 -9.30 -34.23
C HIS A 120 -6.81 -10.81 -33.94
N LEU A 121 -6.59 -11.23 -32.68
CA LEU A 121 -6.64 -12.65 -32.30
C LEU A 121 -8.08 -13.16 -32.33
N LYS A 122 -8.32 -14.26 -33.06
CA LYS A 122 -9.66 -14.76 -33.35
C LYS A 122 -10.20 -15.70 -32.26
N SER A 123 -9.33 -16.38 -31.51
CA SER A 123 -9.75 -17.34 -30.49
C SER A 123 -9.47 -16.91 -29.05
N VAL A 124 -10.24 -17.50 -28.13
CA VAL A 124 -10.07 -17.34 -26.68
C VAL A 124 -8.69 -17.80 -26.22
N ALA A 125 -8.23 -18.93 -26.75
CA ALA A 125 -6.97 -19.56 -26.38
C ALA A 125 -5.77 -18.76 -26.87
N GLU A 126 -5.84 -18.13 -28.05
CA GLU A 126 -4.80 -17.22 -28.55
C GLU A 126 -4.69 -15.96 -27.69
N ARG A 127 -5.82 -15.30 -27.40
CA ARG A 127 -5.84 -14.12 -26.52
C ARG A 127 -5.27 -14.43 -25.15
N SER A 128 -5.63 -15.58 -24.56
CA SER A 128 -5.09 -15.98 -23.25
C SER A 128 -3.58 -16.23 -23.28
N ARG A 129 -3.05 -16.83 -24.36
CA ARG A 129 -1.60 -17.08 -24.51
C ARG A 129 -0.82 -15.79 -24.75
N TRP A 130 -1.37 -14.88 -25.57
CA TRP A 130 -0.78 -13.57 -25.80
C TRP A 130 -0.74 -12.75 -24.51
N ILE A 131 -1.84 -12.72 -23.74
CA ILE A 131 -1.88 -11.99 -22.46
C ILE A 131 -0.81 -12.53 -21.51
N ARG A 132 -0.69 -13.86 -21.36
CA ARG A 132 0.32 -14.46 -20.47
C ARG A 132 1.75 -14.08 -20.85
N ARG A 133 2.05 -13.94 -22.14
CA ARG A 133 3.39 -13.61 -22.64
C ARG A 133 3.72 -12.12 -22.51
N ASN A 134 2.75 -11.26 -22.78
CA ASN A 134 2.96 -9.81 -22.88
C ASN A 134 2.49 -9.04 -21.63
N TYR A 135 2.00 -9.73 -20.59
CA TYR A 135 1.44 -9.11 -19.38
C TYR A 135 2.41 -8.13 -18.74
N GLN A 136 3.67 -8.54 -18.55
CA GLN A 136 4.67 -7.72 -17.87
C GLN A 136 5.04 -6.48 -18.69
N ASP A 137 5.16 -6.62 -20.00
CA ASP A 137 5.47 -5.50 -20.90
C ASP A 137 4.33 -4.49 -20.92
N VAL A 138 3.08 -4.96 -21.01
CA VAL A 138 1.88 -4.10 -20.93
C VAL A 138 1.78 -3.41 -19.58
N LEU A 139 2.08 -4.12 -18.48
CA LEU A 139 2.07 -3.56 -17.13
C LEU A 139 3.16 -2.50 -16.94
N ASN A 140 4.37 -2.73 -17.44
CA ASN A 140 5.49 -1.78 -17.38
C ASN A 140 5.19 -0.53 -18.20
N LEU A 141 4.63 -0.70 -19.40
CA LEU A 141 4.17 0.40 -20.23
C LEU A 141 3.09 1.23 -19.52
N PHE A 142 2.16 0.55 -18.85
CA PHE A 142 1.10 1.21 -18.08
C PHE A 142 1.64 1.97 -16.86
N LYS A 143 2.61 1.40 -16.14
CA LYS A 143 3.36 2.08 -15.06
C LYS A 143 4.03 3.36 -15.58
N SER A 144 4.75 3.26 -16.70
CA SER A 144 5.44 4.38 -17.34
C SER A 144 4.46 5.51 -17.67
N ILE A 145 3.36 5.20 -18.35
CA ILE A 145 2.44 6.25 -18.78
C ILE A 145 1.62 6.80 -17.60
N SER A 146 1.21 5.98 -16.64
CA SER A 146 0.52 6.46 -15.43
C SER A 146 1.38 7.43 -14.64
N HIS A 147 2.67 7.12 -14.47
CA HIS A 147 3.62 8.01 -13.81
C HIS A 147 3.77 9.35 -14.56
N LYS A 148 3.92 9.29 -15.89
CA LYS A 148 4.01 10.48 -16.75
C LYS A 148 2.73 11.33 -16.70
N LEU A 149 1.55 10.70 -16.65
CA LEU A 149 0.27 11.38 -16.48
C LEU A 149 0.13 11.99 -15.07
N LEU A 150 0.54 11.33 -14.00
CA LEU A 150 0.53 11.92 -12.65
C LEU A 150 1.46 13.12 -12.54
N LYS A 151 2.60 13.09 -13.25
CA LYS A 151 3.51 14.24 -13.40
C LYS A 151 2.82 15.39 -14.16
N ALA A 152 2.10 15.08 -15.23
CA ALA A 152 1.37 16.07 -16.03
C ALA A 152 0.22 16.72 -15.27
N PHE A 153 -0.53 15.92 -14.52
CA PHE A 153 -1.65 16.37 -13.69
C PHE A 153 -1.18 16.55 -12.24
N GLY A 154 -0.12 17.32 -12.04
CA GLY A 154 0.51 17.60 -10.74
C GLY A 154 -0.42 18.27 -9.71
N ASN A 155 -1.42 19.01 -10.18
CA ASN A 155 -2.41 19.69 -9.35
C ASN A 155 -3.67 18.85 -9.14
N SER A 156 -4.31 18.97 -7.97
CA SER A 156 -5.53 18.22 -7.64
C SER A 156 -6.67 18.51 -8.64
N GLY A 157 -7.28 17.46 -9.17
CA GLY A 157 -8.32 17.55 -10.19
C GLY A 157 -8.83 16.19 -10.66
N VAL A 158 -9.96 16.19 -11.35
CA VAL A 158 -10.69 14.97 -11.75
C VAL A 158 -9.81 14.00 -12.55
N VAL A 159 -8.94 14.51 -13.43
CA VAL A 159 -8.01 13.67 -14.22
C VAL A 159 -6.99 12.97 -13.35
N ARG A 160 -6.33 13.71 -12.45
CA ARG A 160 -5.38 13.15 -11.50
C ARG A 160 -6.03 12.07 -10.66
N GLU A 161 -7.23 12.32 -10.12
CA GLU A 161 -7.97 11.34 -9.33
C GLU A 161 -8.29 10.07 -10.12
N VAL A 162 -8.62 10.19 -11.42
CA VAL A 162 -8.87 9.03 -12.29
C VAL A 162 -7.57 8.27 -12.55
N VAL A 163 -6.48 8.94 -12.91
CA VAL A 163 -5.18 8.30 -13.16
C VAL A 163 -4.65 7.64 -11.89
N GLU A 164 -4.73 8.31 -10.74
CA GLU A 164 -4.41 7.73 -9.44
C GLU A 164 -5.24 6.49 -9.21
N THR A 165 -6.57 6.56 -9.36
CA THR A 165 -7.47 5.41 -9.15
C THR A 165 -7.14 4.24 -10.07
N VAL A 166 -6.86 4.48 -11.35
CA VAL A 166 -6.49 3.41 -12.28
C VAL A 166 -5.10 2.84 -11.95
N GLN A 167 -4.16 3.67 -11.49
CA GLN A 167 -2.87 3.21 -10.98
C GLN A 167 -3.07 2.33 -9.72
N ILE A 168 -3.93 2.74 -8.78
CA ILE A 168 -4.29 1.94 -7.61
C ILE A 168 -4.84 0.58 -8.05
N GLU A 169 -5.79 0.59 -8.99
CA GLU A 169 -6.52 -0.59 -9.41
C GLU A 169 -5.74 -1.56 -10.28
N VAL A 170 -4.86 -1.06 -11.14
CA VAL A 170 -4.24 -1.86 -12.20
C VAL A 170 -2.75 -2.07 -11.99
N VAL A 171 -2.09 -1.14 -11.29
CA VAL A 171 -0.65 -1.23 -11.00
C VAL A 171 -0.41 -1.74 -9.59
N GLU A 172 -1.24 -1.32 -8.63
CA GLU A 172 -0.89 -1.39 -7.21
C GLU A 172 -1.79 -2.33 -6.37
N ALA A 173 -2.91 -2.83 -6.90
CA ALA A 173 -3.80 -3.74 -6.16
C ALA A 173 -3.18 -5.14 -5.89
N GLU A 174 -2.04 -5.45 -6.52
CA GLU A 174 -1.33 -6.74 -6.44
C GLU A 174 0.19 -6.52 -6.45
N LEU A 175 0.74 -5.63 -5.59
CA LEU A 175 2.18 -5.34 -5.61
C LEU A 175 3.07 -6.60 -5.52
N LEU A 176 2.64 -7.62 -4.77
CA LEU A 176 3.32 -8.93 -4.70
C LEU A 176 2.63 -10.03 -5.56
N GLY A 177 1.63 -9.67 -6.39
CA GLY A 177 0.94 -10.62 -7.27
C GLY A 177 -0.03 -11.58 -6.56
N PHE A 178 -0.45 -11.30 -5.32
CA PHE A 178 -1.38 -12.16 -4.60
C PHE A 178 -2.81 -12.04 -5.15
N ASN A 179 -3.44 -13.18 -5.45
CA ASN A 179 -4.81 -13.26 -6.00
C ASN A 179 -5.93 -12.89 -4.99
N GLY A 180 -5.61 -12.36 -3.81
CA GLY A 180 -6.55 -12.04 -2.74
C GLY A 180 -5.86 -11.67 -1.42
N TYR A 181 -6.67 -11.33 -0.41
CA TYR A 181 -6.16 -10.99 0.92
C TYR A 181 -5.56 -12.20 1.63
N ILE A 182 -4.49 -11.96 2.39
CA ILE A 182 -3.86 -12.97 3.24
C ILE A 182 -4.79 -13.26 4.43
N PRO A 183 -5.24 -14.51 4.63
CA PRO A 183 -6.13 -14.86 5.74
C PRO A 183 -5.42 -14.71 7.10
N PRO A 184 -6.14 -14.30 8.16
CA PRO A 184 -5.60 -14.32 9.51
C PRO A 184 -5.34 -15.77 9.97
N TYR A 185 -4.32 -15.98 10.81
CA TYR A 185 -3.98 -17.30 11.37
C TYR A 185 -5.17 -18.00 12.02
N ALA A 186 -6.05 -17.24 12.66
CA ALA A 186 -7.28 -17.76 13.27
C ALA A 186 -8.22 -18.46 12.26
N GLN A 187 -8.15 -18.12 10.97
CA GLN A 187 -9.01 -18.65 9.91
C GLN A 187 -8.25 -19.48 8.86
N ALA A 188 -6.94 -19.34 8.75
CA ALA A 188 -6.13 -20.10 7.79
C ALA A 188 -6.10 -21.60 8.14
N ARG A 189 -6.54 -22.47 7.22
CA ARG A 189 -6.60 -23.93 7.43
C ARG A 189 -6.18 -24.69 6.17
N GLY A 190 -5.65 -25.90 6.35
CA GLY A 190 -5.31 -26.79 5.24
C GLY A 190 -4.47 -26.11 4.17
N ARG A 191 -4.83 -26.28 2.89
CA ARG A 191 -4.11 -25.67 1.77
C ARG A 191 -4.20 -24.15 1.68
N ASP A 192 -5.11 -23.49 2.40
CA ASP A 192 -5.14 -22.02 2.42
C ASP A 192 -3.90 -21.42 3.07
N ILE A 193 -3.20 -22.17 3.92
CA ILE A 193 -1.91 -21.77 4.48
C ILE A 193 -0.86 -21.50 3.40
N LEU A 194 -0.93 -22.23 2.29
CA LEU A 194 -0.04 -22.03 1.15
C LEU A 194 -0.35 -20.74 0.36
N LYS A 195 -1.42 -20.00 0.70
CA LYS A 195 -1.68 -18.67 0.13
C LYS A 195 -1.04 -17.55 0.94
N GLY A 196 -0.44 -17.87 2.09
CA GLY A 196 0.06 -16.93 3.07
C GLY A 196 -0.81 -16.91 4.33
N VAL A 197 -0.23 -16.43 5.44
CA VAL A 197 -0.90 -16.35 6.74
C VAL A 197 -0.53 -15.04 7.45
N ASN A 198 -1.54 -14.34 7.97
CA ASN A 198 -1.34 -13.14 8.77
C ASN A 198 -1.41 -13.48 10.27
N TYR A 199 -0.28 -13.35 10.95
CA TYR A 199 -0.14 -13.62 12.39
C TYR A 199 -0.37 -12.39 13.28
N ALA A 200 -0.54 -11.20 12.68
CA ALA A 200 -0.65 -9.97 13.44
C ALA A 200 -1.82 -10.02 14.41
N SER A 201 -1.58 -9.51 15.62
CA SER A 201 -2.57 -9.40 16.68
C SER A 201 -2.61 -7.96 17.18
N ALA A 202 -3.82 -7.41 17.34
CA ALA A 202 -3.99 -6.08 17.89
C ALA A 202 -3.37 -5.99 19.30
N ALA A 203 -2.88 -4.80 19.67
CA ALA A 203 -2.20 -4.53 20.95
C ALA A 203 -0.91 -5.35 21.22
N ALA A 204 -0.47 -6.23 20.30
CA ALA A 204 0.73 -7.03 20.50
C ALA A 204 1.99 -6.15 20.59
N GLY A 205 2.88 -6.51 21.51
CA GLY A 205 4.23 -5.98 21.59
C GLY A 205 5.29 -7.05 21.41
N ILE A 206 6.54 -6.58 21.37
CA ILE A 206 7.74 -7.40 21.40
C ILE A 206 7.87 -8.05 22.78
N ARG A 207 7.56 -7.31 23.85
CA ARG A 207 7.53 -7.84 25.22
C ARG A 207 6.20 -8.54 25.50
N GLU A 208 6.24 -9.57 26.34
CA GLU A 208 5.07 -10.37 26.68
C GLU A 208 3.96 -9.56 27.35
N GLU A 209 4.30 -8.66 28.27
CA GLU A 209 3.33 -7.90 29.05
C GLU A 209 2.70 -6.72 28.28
N THR A 210 3.30 -6.31 27.16
CA THR A 210 2.84 -5.17 26.36
C THR A 210 1.39 -5.38 25.90
N GLY A 211 0.55 -4.36 26.11
CA GLY A 211 -0.84 -4.35 25.66
C GLY A 211 -1.81 -5.27 26.43
N GLN A 212 -1.37 -5.96 27.49
CA GLN A 212 -2.23 -6.89 28.25
C GLN A 212 -3.45 -6.24 28.91
N GLN A 213 -3.37 -4.95 29.24
CA GLN A 213 -4.48 -4.16 29.78
C GLN A 213 -5.62 -3.95 28.79
N LEU A 214 -5.38 -4.19 27.50
CA LEU A 214 -6.38 -4.09 26.43
C LEU A 214 -7.08 -5.43 26.14
N GLY A 215 -6.76 -6.49 26.90
CA GLY A 215 -7.37 -7.81 26.80
C GLY A 215 -6.48 -8.87 26.15
N GLY A 216 -7.11 -9.88 25.55
CA GLY A 216 -6.42 -10.98 24.89
C GLY A 216 -5.64 -10.52 23.66
N ARG A 217 -4.34 -10.85 23.63
CA ARG A 217 -3.39 -10.52 22.56
C ARG A 217 -2.35 -11.60 22.40
N ILE A 218 -1.83 -11.75 21.18
CA ILE A 218 -0.74 -12.68 20.85
C ILE A 218 0.54 -11.84 20.69
N SER A 219 1.44 -11.92 21.67
CA SER A 219 2.75 -11.25 21.66
C SER A 219 3.61 -11.70 20.48
N PHE A 220 4.72 -11.01 20.20
CA PHE A 220 5.60 -11.40 19.10
C PHE A 220 6.05 -12.87 19.20
N SER A 221 6.45 -13.32 20.39
CA SER A 221 6.84 -14.72 20.59
C SER A 221 5.67 -15.69 20.32
N GLY A 222 4.45 -15.34 20.74
CA GLY A 222 3.25 -16.12 20.44
C GLY A 222 2.93 -16.17 18.94
N GLN A 223 3.17 -15.08 18.21
CA GLN A 223 3.00 -15.04 16.75
C GLN A 223 4.03 -15.93 16.05
N VAL A 224 5.29 -15.94 16.52
CA VAL A 224 6.32 -16.85 16.04
C VAL A 224 5.98 -18.31 16.35
N GLN A 225 5.41 -18.62 17.52
CA GLN A 225 4.94 -19.97 17.83
C GLN A 225 3.81 -20.42 16.90
N ASN A 226 2.88 -19.53 16.56
CA ASN A 226 1.86 -19.81 15.54
C ASN A 226 2.46 -20.05 14.16
N TYR A 227 3.51 -19.31 13.81
CA TYR A 227 4.28 -19.58 12.59
C TYR A 227 4.93 -20.96 12.62
N GLN A 228 5.60 -21.36 13.71
CA GLN A 228 6.20 -22.68 13.84
C GLN A 228 5.17 -23.81 13.64
N ARG A 229 3.98 -23.67 14.23
CA ARG A 229 2.86 -24.62 14.00
C ARG A 229 2.43 -24.64 12.55
N THR A 230 2.43 -23.48 11.89
CA THR A 230 2.12 -23.38 10.45
C THR A 230 3.17 -24.10 9.62
N VAL A 231 4.46 -23.95 9.95
CA VAL A 231 5.55 -24.66 9.26
C VAL A 231 5.37 -26.17 9.36
N SER A 232 5.05 -26.71 10.54
CA SER A 232 4.73 -28.14 10.68
C SER A 232 3.57 -28.58 9.78
N GLN A 233 2.54 -27.74 9.61
CA GLN A 233 1.44 -28.03 8.69
C GLN A 233 1.87 -27.96 7.23
N VAL A 234 2.74 -27.01 6.86
CA VAL A 234 3.32 -26.90 5.51
C VAL A 234 4.14 -28.15 5.18
N VAL A 235 4.95 -28.65 6.11
CA VAL A 235 5.69 -29.91 5.96
C VAL A 235 4.73 -31.06 5.66
N ASN A 236 3.65 -31.20 6.45
CA ASN A 236 2.65 -32.24 6.23
C ASN A 236 1.92 -32.12 4.88
N ILE A 237 1.63 -30.90 4.43
CA ILE A 237 0.92 -30.65 3.17
C ILE A 237 1.83 -30.92 1.95
N LEU A 238 3.11 -30.57 2.06
CA LEU A 238 4.07 -30.67 0.95
C LEU A 238 4.83 -32.00 0.94
N GLY A 239 4.79 -32.76 2.03
CA GLY A 239 5.27 -34.15 2.12
C GLY A 239 6.60 -34.30 2.85
N ASP A 240 7.48 -33.30 2.81
CA ASP A 240 8.80 -33.37 3.44
C ASP A 240 9.36 -31.99 3.82
N GLU A 241 10.36 -32.00 4.71
CA GLU A 241 10.99 -30.80 5.25
C GLU A 241 11.79 -30.01 4.22
N ASN A 242 12.45 -30.68 3.26
CA ASN A 242 13.26 -30.00 2.25
C ASN A 242 12.38 -29.23 1.26
N THR A 243 11.28 -29.85 0.80
CA THR A 243 10.29 -29.19 -0.05
C THR A 243 9.63 -28.01 0.68
N ALA A 244 9.29 -28.18 1.97
CA ALA A 244 8.76 -27.10 2.79
C ALA A 244 9.76 -25.96 2.99
N ALA A 245 11.03 -26.26 3.28
CA ALA A 245 12.07 -25.25 3.42
C ALA A 245 12.28 -24.46 2.13
N ASN A 246 12.34 -25.14 0.98
CA ASN A 246 12.43 -24.50 -0.35
C ASN A 246 11.18 -23.69 -0.70
N TYR A 247 10.01 -24.08 -0.19
CA TYR A 247 8.78 -23.30 -0.34
C TYR A 247 8.83 -22.02 0.50
N LEU A 248 9.16 -22.15 1.79
CA LEU A 248 9.22 -21.05 2.75
C LEU A 248 10.30 -20.03 2.42
N SER A 249 11.44 -20.46 1.87
CA SER A 249 12.53 -19.56 1.47
C SER A 249 12.12 -18.55 0.39
N LYS A 250 11.07 -18.86 -0.39
CA LYS A 250 10.53 -17.98 -1.44
C LYS A 250 9.52 -16.96 -0.90
N CYS A 251 8.99 -17.18 0.30
CA CYS A 251 8.01 -16.30 0.93
C CYS A 251 8.64 -14.97 1.39
N ILE A 252 7.82 -13.92 1.43
CA ILE A 252 8.15 -12.63 2.02
C ILE A 252 7.52 -12.55 3.41
N TYR A 253 8.35 -12.17 4.39
CA TYR A 253 7.96 -12.06 5.79
C TYR A 253 7.97 -10.58 6.18
N SER A 254 6.80 -10.02 6.46
CA SER A 254 6.65 -8.63 6.91
C SER A 254 6.46 -8.59 8.43
N VAL A 255 7.37 -7.94 9.14
CA VAL A 255 7.35 -7.83 10.61
C VAL A 255 7.25 -6.36 11.01
N GLY A 256 6.13 -5.99 11.63
CA GLY A 256 5.88 -4.62 12.11
C GLY A 256 5.38 -4.64 13.55
N LEU A 257 6.30 -4.45 14.50
CA LEU A 257 6.06 -4.48 15.95
C LEU A 257 6.93 -3.41 16.63
N GLY A 258 6.51 -2.96 17.81
CA GLY A 258 7.25 -1.97 18.62
C GLY A 258 6.40 -0.76 19.04
N SER A 259 5.44 -0.33 18.22
CA SER A 259 4.59 0.84 18.55
C SER A 259 3.85 0.67 19.88
N ASN A 260 3.34 -0.53 20.16
CA ASN A 260 2.66 -0.84 21.42
C ASN A 260 3.63 -0.91 22.61
N ASP A 261 4.89 -1.31 22.41
CA ASP A 261 5.88 -1.31 23.50
C ASP A 261 6.15 0.12 24.00
N TYR A 262 5.96 1.13 23.14
CA TYR A 262 5.99 2.53 23.58
C TYR A 262 4.63 3.03 24.07
N LEU A 263 3.57 2.93 23.26
CA LEU A 263 2.24 3.50 23.56
C LEU A 263 1.53 2.76 24.70
N ASN A 264 1.58 1.43 24.68
CA ASN A 264 0.83 0.52 25.53
C ASN A 264 1.75 -0.22 26.52
N ASN A 265 2.91 0.37 26.85
CA ASN A 265 3.82 -0.10 27.89
C ASN A 265 4.71 1.02 28.45
N TYR A 266 5.76 1.45 27.73
CA TYR A 266 6.77 2.38 28.28
C TYR A 266 6.19 3.72 28.74
N PHE A 267 5.32 4.33 27.93
CA PHE A 267 4.66 5.59 28.24
C PHE A 267 3.35 5.44 29.03
N MET A 268 3.12 4.28 29.66
CA MET A 268 1.99 4.03 30.58
C MET A 268 2.48 3.70 32.01
N PRO A 269 3.12 4.65 32.71
CA PRO A 269 3.77 4.39 34.01
C PRO A 269 2.81 3.97 35.14
N LEU A 270 1.51 4.26 35.00
CA LEU A 270 0.46 3.85 35.94
C LEU A 270 0.12 2.36 35.84
N VAL A 271 0.33 1.75 34.67
CA VAL A 271 0.02 0.32 34.40
C VAL A 271 1.29 -0.52 34.39
N TYR A 272 2.39 0.06 33.90
CA TYR A 272 3.67 -0.62 33.73
C TYR A 272 4.80 0.07 34.47
N SER A 273 5.78 -0.69 34.93
CA SER A 273 6.98 -0.14 35.59
C SER A 273 8.18 0.02 34.65
N SER A 274 8.02 -0.22 33.34
CA SER A 274 9.12 -0.19 32.37
C SER A 274 9.85 1.15 32.33
N SER A 275 9.15 2.28 32.30
CA SER A 275 9.77 3.62 32.31
C SER A 275 10.35 4.03 33.66
N ARG A 276 10.02 3.30 34.74
CA ARG A 276 10.69 3.44 36.05
C ARG A 276 11.95 2.60 36.15
N ARG A 277 12.02 1.50 35.38
CA ARG A 277 13.11 0.52 35.39
C ARG A 277 14.19 0.80 34.35
N TYR A 278 13.82 1.40 33.22
CA TYR A 278 14.71 1.56 32.07
C TYR A 278 14.70 3.00 31.55
N THR A 279 15.89 3.51 31.22
CA THR A 279 16.01 4.69 30.36
C THR A 279 15.47 4.38 28.95
N PRO A 280 15.16 5.39 28.11
CA PRO A 280 14.69 5.16 26.76
C PRO A 280 15.65 4.30 25.92
N GLN A 281 16.95 4.49 26.09
CA GLN A 281 17.97 3.69 25.41
C GLN A 281 17.96 2.23 25.88
N GLN A 282 18.01 2.00 27.20
CA GLN A 282 17.96 0.65 27.75
C GLN A 282 16.70 -0.11 27.34
N TYR A 283 15.56 0.60 27.26
CA TYR A 283 14.32 0.00 26.80
C TYR A 283 14.41 -0.41 25.32
N ALA A 284 14.91 0.46 24.44
CA ALA A 284 15.14 0.14 23.04
C ALA A 284 16.09 -1.06 22.87
N ASP A 285 17.18 -1.11 23.63
CA ASP A 285 18.16 -2.22 23.58
C ASP A 285 17.51 -3.56 23.95
N ILE A 286 16.71 -3.60 25.02
CA ILE A 286 16.01 -4.81 25.45
C ILE A 286 14.95 -5.24 24.44
N LEU A 287 14.22 -4.28 23.83
CA LEU A 287 13.29 -4.58 22.75
C LEU A 287 14.03 -5.20 21.55
N LEU A 288 15.17 -4.64 21.14
CA LEU A 288 15.95 -5.14 20.02
C LEU A 288 16.53 -6.53 20.28
N GLN A 289 16.97 -6.81 21.52
CA GLN A 289 17.43 -8.15 21.90
C GLN A 289 16.32 -9.19 21.76
N ALA A 290 15.13 -8.89 22.30
CA ALA A 290 13.97 -9.78 22.19
C ALA A 290 13.50 -9.93 20.74
N TYR A 291 13.50 -8.83 19.98
CA TYR A 291 13.15 -8.83 18.56
C TYR A 291 14.11 -9.70 17.75
N ALA A 292 15.42 -9.53 17.93
CA ALA A 292 16.45 -10.32 17.26
C ALA A 292 16.31 -11.82 17.54
N GLN A 293 15.93 -12.20 18.77
CA GLN A 293 15.67 -13.60 19.12
C GLN A 293 14.53 -14.19 18.29
N GLN A 294 13.42 -13.46 18.17
CA GLN A 294 12.28 -13.91 17.37
C GLN A 294 12.60 -13.98 15.87
N ILE A 295 13.36 -13.02 15.35
CA ILE A 295 13.82 -13.04 13.96
C ILE A 295 14.71 -14.26 13.67
N ARG A 296 15.64 -14.60 14.58
CA ARG A 296 16.45 -15.82 14.45
C ARG A 296 15.60 -17.09 14.48
N THR A 297 14.54 -17.13 15.28
CA THR A 297 13.60 -18.25 15.27
C THR A 297 12.87 -18.36 13.92
N LEU A 298 12.38 -17.26 13.35
CA LEU A 298 11.77 -17.29 12.01
C LEU A 298 12.74 -17.82 10.95
N TYR A 299 13.99 -17.34 10.98
CA TYR A 299 15.06 -17.82 10.12
C TYR A 299 15.33 -19.33 10.28
N ASN A 300 15.42 -19.82 11.51
CA ASN A 300 15.62 -21.25 11.79
C ASN A 300 14.45 -22.12 11.28
N TYR A 301 13.28 -21.52 11.07
CA TYR A 301 12.08 -22.16 10.52
C TYR A 301 11.83 -21.78 9.05
N GLY A 302 12.88 -21.55 8.28
CA GLY A 302 12.83 -21.45 6.81
C GLY A 302 12.58 -20.05 6.25
N ALA A 303 12.38 -19.02 7.08
CA ALA A 303 12.23 -17.65 6.58
C ALA A 303 13.56 -17.15 6.00
N ARG A 304 13.54 -16.59 4.78
CA ARG A 304 14.75 -16.05 4.12
C ARG A 304 14.64 -14.62 3.64
N LYS A 305 13.44 -14.10 3.36
CA LYS A 305 13.25 -12.73 2.87
C LYS A 305 12.40 -11.93 3.85
N MET A 306 13.03 -11.07 4.65
CA MET A 306 12.37 -10.39 5.76
C MET A 306 12.39 -8.87 5.63
N ALA A 307 11.21 -8.26 5.66
CA ALA A 307 11.01 -6.82 5.76
C ALA A 307 10.66 -6.43 7.20
N LEU A 308 11.56 -5.69 7.85
CA LEU A 308 11.46 -5.26 9.24
C LEU A 308 11.04 -3.79 9.26
N PHE A 309 9.80 -3.54 9.69
CA PHE A 309 9.22 -2.19 9.69
C PHE A 309 9.59 -1.46 10.97
N GLY A 310 10.21 -0.28 10.84
CA GLY A 310 10.43 0.62 11.95
C GLY A 310 9.12 1.15 12.55
N VAL A 311 9.19 1.64 13.77
CA VAL A 311 8.10 2.31 14.47
C VAL A 311 7.87 3.68 13.81
N GLY A 312 6.63 3.96 13.43
CA GLY A 312 6.22 5.27 12.89
C GLY A 312 6.33 6.40 13.92
N GLN A 313 5.96 7.62 13.51
CA GLN A 313 5.92 8.78 14.41
C GLN A 313 4.70 8.75 15.34
N ILE A 314 4.68 7.83 16.30
CA ILE A 314 3.54 7.65 17.20
C ILE A 314 3.32 8.87 18.13
N GLY A 315 4.32 9.72 18.33
CA GLY A 315 4.17 11.02 19.01
C GLY A 315 3.33 12.03 18.23
N CYS A 316 3.06 11.77 16.94
CA CYS A 316 2.12 12.53 16.11
C CYS A 316 0.72 11.92 16.05
N SER A 317 0.49 10.77 16.70
CA SER A 317 -0.83 10.14 16.73
C SER A 317 -1.86 11.07 17.40
N PRO A 318 -3.14 11.06 16.98
CA PRO A 318 -4.16 11.90 17.60
C PRO A 318 -4.25 11.73 19.11
N ASN A 319 -4.04 10.54 19.64
CA ASN A 319 -3.97 10.29 21.09
C ASN A 319 -2.79 11.00 21.77
N ALA A 320 -1.59 10.88 21.20
CA ALA A 320 -0.40 11.54 21.74
C ALA A 320 -0.55 13.07 21.70
N LEU A 321 -1.11 13.60 20.62
CA LEU A 321 -1.40 15.02 20.46
C LEU A 321 -2.44 15.49 21.49
N ALA A 322 -3.57 14.80 21.61
CA ALA A 322 -4.61 15.15 22.55
C ALA A 322 -4.10 15.19 24.00
N SER A 323 -3.25 14.22 24.36
CA SER A 323 -2.82 14.00 25.75
C SER A 323 -1.60 14.81 26.15
N ASN A 324 -0.67 15.12 25.23
CA ASN A 324 0.63 15.68 25.58
C ASN A 324 1.03 16.92 24.78
N SER A 325 0.33 17.24 23.69
CA SER A 325 0.66 18.40 22.85
C SER A 325 -0.15 19.62 23.31
N PRO A 326 0.47 20.76 23.66
CA PRO A 326 -0.28 21.96 24.09
C PRO A 326 -1.19 22.54 23.00
N ASP A 327 -0.78 22.49 21.73
CA ASP A 327 -1.52 23.03 20.59
C ASP A 327 -2.35 21.96 19.83
N GLY A 328 -2.16 20.68 20.15
CA GLY A 328 -2.82 19.56 19.47
C GLY A 328 -2.35 19.39 18.02
N ARG A 329 -1.15 19.88 17.69
CA ARG A 329 -0.56 19.83 16.34
C ARG A 329 0.91 19.43 16.39
N THR A 330 1.66 20.01 17.31
CA THR A 330 3.09 19.75 17.47
C THR A 330 3.29 18.35 18.01
N CYS A 331 3.99 17.50 17.26
CA CYS A 331 4.27 16.12 17.65
C CYS A 331 5.09 16.06 18.94
N VAL A 332 4.83 15.05 19.75
CA VAL A 332 5.44 14.88 21.07
C VAL A 332 6.88 14.37 20.93
N ALA A 333 7.85 15.28 21.03
CA ALA A 333 9.28 15.01 20.82
C ALA A 333 9.81 13.87 21.70
N ARG A 334 9.45 13.84 23.00
CA ARG A 334 9.89 12.78 23.93
C ARG A 334 9.53 11.37 23.44
N ILE A 335 8.34 11.21 22.85
CA ILE A 335 7.88 9.91 22.32
C ILE A 335 8.65 9.59 21.03
N ASN A 336 8.70 10.53 20.09
CA ASN A 336 9.36 10.32 18.81
C ASN A 336 10.87 10.08 18.94
N SER A 337 11.56 10.73 19.89
CA SER A 337 12.96 10.48 20.17
C SER A 337 13.20 9.07 20.71
N ALA A 338 12.31 8.55 21.57
CA ALA A 338 12.42 7.17 22.07
C ALA A 338 12.23 6.13 20.95
N ASN A 339 11.29 6.37 20.02
CA ASN A 339 11.10 5.50 18.85
C ASN A 339 12.33 5.46 17.95
N GLN A 340 13.00 6.60 17.78
CA GLN A 340 14.19 6.71 16.94
C GLN A 340 15.35 5.86 17.47
N LEU A 341 15.49 5.71 18.78
CA LEU A 341 16.51 4.82 19.37
C LEU A 341 16.30 3.37 18.92
N PHE A 342 15.07 2.87 18.98
CA PHE A 342 14.74 1.54 18.48
C PHE A 342 14.89 1.42 16.97
N ASN A 343 14.43 2.41 16.20
CA ASN A 343 14.53 2.38 14.73
C ASN A 343 15.99 2.36 14.25
N ASN A 344 16.85 3.17 14.87
CA ASN A 344 18.27 3.19 14.55
C ASN A 344 18.93 1.84 14.89
N GLY A 345 18.62 1.27 16.05
CA GLY A 345 19.12 -0.05 16.41
C GLY A 345 18.55 -1.18 15.54
N LEU A 346 17.30 -1.08 15.07
CA LEU A 346 16.69 -2.03 14.15
C LEU A 346 17.37 -2.00 12.78
N ARG A 347 17.73 -0.81 12.29
CA ARG A 347 18.54 -0.67 11.08
C ARG A 347 19.91 -1.32 11.25
N SER A 348 20.61 -1.05 12.36
CA SER A 348 21.89 -1.72 12.65
C SER A 348 21.75 -3.24 12.80
N LEU A 349 20.63 -3.72 13.34
CA LEU A 349 20.33 -5.15 13.43
C LEU A 349 20.16 -5.77 12.04
N VAL A 350 19.59 -5.06 11.06
CA VAL A 350 19.54 -5.52 9.66
C VAL A 350 20.94 -5.77 9.10
N ASP A 351 21.89 -4.85 9.33
CA ASP A 351 23.28 -5.04 8.89
C ASP A 351 23.91 -6.28 9.56
N GLN A 352 23.70 -6.43 10.88
CA GLN A 352 24.19 -7.60 11.62
C GLN A 352 23.61 -8.91 11.09
N LEU A 353 22.30 -8.96 10.85
CA LEU A 353 21.61 -10.16 10.35
C LEU A 353 22.05 -10.52 8.94
N ASN A 354 22.17 -9.54 8.03
CA ASN A 354 22.67 -9.78 6.67
C ASN A 354 24.13 -10.29 6.65
N ASN A 355 24.95 -9.85 7.61
CA ASN A 355 26.33 -10.34 7.75
C ASN A 355 26.42 -11.74 8.38
N GLN A 356 25.51 -12.07 9.30
CA GLN A 356 25.55 -13.33 10.04
C GLN A 356 24.80 -14.48 9.34
N LEU A 357 23.74 -14.16 8.57
CA LEU A 357 22.80 -15.13 8.01
C LEU A 357 22.87 -15.07 6.48
N GLN A 358 23.89 -15.73 5.92
CA GLN A 358 24.32 -15.53 4.52
C GLN A 358 23.30 -15.96 3.46
N ASP A 359 22.42 -16.92 3.76
CA ASP A 359 21.35 -17.41 2.88
C ASP A 359 20.04 -16.63 3.04
N ALA A 360 19.97 -15.65 3.95
CA ALA A 360 18.82 -14.78 4.16
C ALA A 360 19.12 -13.32 3.77
N ARG A 361 18.06 -12.57 3.48
CA ARG A 361 18.09 -11.15 3.17
C ARG A 361 17.06 -10.39 4.00
N PHE A 362 17.54 -9.34 4.64
CA PHE A 362 16.78 -8.48 5.51
C PHE A 362 16.77 -7.07 4.95
N THR A 363 15.60 -6.41 5.00
CA THR A 363 15.47 -4.98 4.76
C THR A 363 14.76 -4.29 5.91
N TYR A 364 15.21 -3.09 6.24
CA TYR A 364 14.57 -2.14 7.14
C TYR A 364 13.66 -1.22 6.32
N ILE A 365 12.40 -1.08 6.75
CA ILE A 365 11.46 -0.10 6.19
C ILE A 365 11.34 1.10 7.14
N ASN A 366 11.71 2.28 6.65
CA ASN A 366 11.71 3.52 7.41
C ASN A 366 10.32 4.16 7.47
N VAL A 367 9.39 3.50 8.16
CA VAL A 367 8.02 4.00 8.33
C VAL A 367 8.02 5.38 9.00
N TYR A 368 8.96 5.65 9.91
CA TYR A 368 9.09 6.96 10.55
C TYR A 368 9.31 8.08 9.53
N GLY A 369 10.29 7.90 8.63
CA GLY A 369 10.63 8.88 7.60
C GLY A 369 9.51 9.06 6.58
N ILE A 370 8.87 7.96 6.16
CA ILE A 370 7.68 8.02 5.30
C ILE A 370 6.56 8.83 5.97
N PHE A 371 6.27 8.56 7.25
CA PHE A 371 5.26 9.31 8.00
C PHE A 371 5.64 10.79 8.17
N GLN A 372 6.94 11.09 8.31
CA GLN A 372 7.44 12.47 8.42
C GLN A 372 7.12 13.27 7.19
N ASP A 373 7.39 12.70 6.04
CA ASP A 373 7.15 13.31 4.74
C ASP A 373 5.66 13.52 4.51
N ILE A 374 4.82 12.53 4.85
CA ILE A 374 3.36 12.66 4.79
C ILE A 374 2.85 13.80 5.68
N ILE A 375 3.34 13.92 6.91
CA ILE A 375 2.91 14.99 7.85
C ILE A 375 3.40 16.36 7.38
N SER A 376 4.61 16.43 6.82
CA SER A 376 5.21 17.69 6.36
C SER A 376 4.63 18.17 5.03
N ASN A 377 4.22 17.24 4.17
CA ASN A 377 3.73 17.50 2.82
C ASN A 377 2.35 16.84 2.54
N PRO A 378 1.32 17.04 3.39
CA PRO A 378 0.10 16.23 3.35
C PRO A 378 -0.72 16.40 2.06
N SER A 379 -0.72 17.60 1.48
CA SER A 379 -1.45 17.89 0.24
C SER A 379 -0.92 17.09 -0.95
N SER A 380 0.39 16.80 -1.00
CA SER A 380 1.01 15.96 -2.04
C SER A 380 0.47 14.53 -2.05
N TYR A 381 -0.10 14.08 -0.93
CA TYR A 381 -0.69 12.76 -0.74
C TYR A 381 -2.23 12.80 -0.65
N GLY A 382 -2.84 13.97 -0.86
CA GLY A 382 -4.30 14.14 -0.79
C GLY A 382 -4.86 14.27 0.63
N PHE A 383 -4.02 14.40 1.66
CA PHE A 383 -4.46 14.61 3.03
C PHE A 383 -4.70 16.09 3.34
N ARG A 384 -5.76 16.35 4.10
CA ARG A 384 -6.07 17.67 4.68
C ARG A 384 -6.03 17.67 6.19
N VAL A 385 -6.29 16.53 6.82
CA VAL A 385 -6.30 16.38 8.28
C VAL A 385 -5.26 15.35 8.70
N THR A 386 -4.17 15.82 9.30
CA THR A 386 -3.06 14.98 9.78
C THR A 386 -2.98 14.89 11.29
N ASN A 387 -3.69 15.76 12.02
CA ASN A 387 -3.58 15.87 13.47
C ASN A 387 -4.82 15.32 14.20
N ALA A 388 -5.81 14.76 13.52
CA ALA A 388 -7.02 14.23 14.15
C ALA A 388 -7.50 12.93 13.48
N GLY A 389 -8.15 12.08 14.26
CA GLY A 389 -8.80 10.86 13.76
C GLY A 389 -10.07 11.19 12.95
N CYS A 390 -10.33 10.40 11.92
CA CYS A 390 -11.60 10.45 11.18
C CYS A 390 -12.78 9.99 12.06
N CYS A 391 -12.54 9.11 13.03
CA CYS A 391 -13.49 8.62 14.01
C CYS A 391 -12.85 8.64 15.41
N GLY A 392 -13.58 9.07 16.42
CA GLY A 392 -13.08 9.17 17.79
C GLY A 392 -13.77 10.31 18.53
N VAL A 393 -13.45 10.47 19.82
CA VAL A 393 -14.11 11.46 20.68
C VAL A 393 -13.07 12.34 21.38
N GLY A 394 -13.49 13.58 21.63
CA GLY A 394 -12.71 14.57 22.36
C GLY A 394 -11.66 15.27 21.49
N ARG A 395 -10.68 15.85 22.17
CA ARG A 395 -9.58 16.59 21.54
C ARG A 395 -8.88 15.73 20.49
N ASN A 396 -8.65 16.31 19.29
CA ASN A 396 -8.09 15.63 18.12
C ASN A 396 -8.84 14.35 17.67
N ASN A 397 -10.06 14.08 18.16
CA ASN A 397 -10.70 12.76 18.08
C ASN A 397 -9.77 11.63 18.58
N GLY A 398 -8.90 11.95 19.54
CA GLY A 398 -7.81 11.08 19.98
C GLY A 398 -7.87 10.69 21.46
N GLN A 399 -8.75 11.31 22.26
CA GLN A 399 -8.88 10.97 23.68
C GLN A 399 -9.54 9.60 23.86
N ILE A 400 -10.57 9.31 23.06
CA ILE A 400 -11.21 8.01 22.99
C ILE A 400 -11.18 7.58 21.52
N THR A 401 -10.67 6.36 21.27
CA THR A 401 -10.62 5.79 19.93
C THR A 401 -12.05 5.58 19.36
N CYS A 402 -12.13 5.26 18.08
CA CYS A 402 -13.41 5.02 17.41
C CYS A 402 -14.21 3.90 18.10
N LEU A 403 -15.43 4.21 18.52
CA LEU A 403 -16.32 3.26 19.20
C LEU A 403 -17.20 2.49 18.19
N PRO A 404 -17.70 1.29 18.55
CA PRO A 404 -18.66 0.57 17.72
C PRO A 404 -19.85 1.44 17.34
N LEU A 405 -20.27 1.36 16.06
CA LEU A 405 -21.39 2.12 15.48
C LEU A 405 -21.22 3.65 15.48
N GLN A 406 -20.06 4.18 15.89
CA GLN A 406 -19.78 5.60 15.81
C GLN A 406 -19.70 6.06 14.35
N ALA A 407 -20.37 7.17 14.04
CA ALA A 407 -20.31 7.78 12.71
C ALA A 407 -18.90 8.35 12.44
N PRO A 408 -18.19 7.88 11.40
CA PRO A 408 -16.90 8.43 11.02
C PRO A 408 -17.07 9.72 10.19
N CYS A 409 -15.96 10.40 9.92
CA CYS A 409 -15.88 11.53 9.01
C CYS A 409 -16.42 11.19 7.59
N ARG A 410 -16.90 12.22 6.87
CA ARG A 410 -17.50 12.06 5.53
C ARG A 410 -16.51 11.57 4.48
N ASN A 411 -15.31 12.15 4.43
CA ASN A 411 -14.27 11.78 3.46
C ASN A 411 -13.01 11.25 4.15
N ARG A 412 -12.90 9.93 4.24
CA ARG A 412 -11.78 9.23 4.87
C ARG A 412 -10.47 9.36 4.10
N ARG A 413 -10.52 9.72 2.80
CA ARG A 413 -9.32 9.88 1.96
C ARG A 413 -8.55 11.17 2.28
N GLU A 414 -9.22 12.15 2.88
CA GLU A 414 -8.59 13.42 3.29
C GLU A 414 -7.98 13.35 4.71
N TYR A 415 -8.16 12.23 5.42
CA TYR A 415 -7.65 12.02 6.78
C TYR A 415 -6.48 11.05 6.77
N LEU A 416 -5.38 11.42 7.44
CA LEU A 416 -4.26 10.51 7.64
C LEU A 416 -4.62 9.40 8.65
N PHE A 417 -5.31 9.75 9.73
CA PHE A 417 -5.67 8.83 10.81
C PHE A 417 -7.14 8.40 10.75
N TRP A 418 -7.38 7.10 10.87
CA TRP A 418 -8.71 6.52 11.03
C TRP A 418 -9.27 6.83 12.41
N ASP A 419 -8.48 6.54 13.44
CA ASP A 419 -8.86 6.70 14.83
C ASP A 419 -7.75 7.40 15.64
N ALA A 420 -7.74 7.18 16.95
CA ALA A 420 -6.77 7.79 17.87
C ALA A 420 -5.30 7.38 17.60
N PHE A 421 -5.06 6.30 16.86
CA PHE A 421 -3.72 5.71 16.69
C PHE A 421 -3.42 5.27 15.25
N HIS A 422 -4.41 4.72 14.55
CA HIS A 422 -4.21 3.98 13.31
C HIS A 422 -4.39 4.87 12.08
N PRO A 423 -3.56 4.71 11.03
CA PRO A 423 -3.78 5.38 9.75
C PRO A 423 -5.06 4.91 9.05
N THR A 424 -5.62 5.74 8.18
CA THR A 424 -6.70 5.34 7.26
C THR A 424 -6.20 4.34 6.20
N GLU A 425 -7.12 3.76 5.43
CA GLU A 425 -6.76 2.99 4.22
C GLU A 425 -5.87 3.82 3.28
N ALA A 426 -6.17 5.11 3.10
CA ALA A 426 -5.36 6.01 2.28
C ALA A 426 -3.94 6.17 2.83
N GLY A 427 -3.79 6.39 4.14
CA GLY A 427 -2.48 6.44 4.81
C GLY A 427 -1.69 5.14 4.64
N ASN A 428 -2.32 4.00 4.93
CA ASN A 428 -1.69 2.68 4.77
C ASN A 428 -1.30 2.39 3.32
N THR A 429 -2.09 2.84 2.35
CA THR A 429 -1.80 2.67 0.92
C THR A 429 -0.52 3.40 0.52
N VAL A 430 -0.33 4.64 0.97
CA VAL A 430 0.90 5.41 0.70
C VAL A 430 2.11 4.73 1.34
N ILE A 431 2.01 4.32 2.61
CA ILE A 431 3.09 3.65 3.33
C ILE A 431 3.45 2.33 2.67
N GLY A 432 2.46 1.50 2.36
CA GLY A 432 2.66 0.20 1.72
C GLY A 432 3.35 0.32 0.36
N ARG A 433 3.01 1.35 -0.43
CA ARG A 433 3.68 1.61 -1.72
C ARG A 433 5.14 2.00 -1.54
N ARG A 434 5.43 2.92 -0.63
CA ARG A 434 6.81 3.38 -0.39
C ARG A 434 7.68 2.31 0.26
N ALA A 435 7.09 1.43 1.07
CA ALA A 435 7.74 0.24 1.57
C ALA A 435 8.04 -0.76 0.44
N TYR A 436 7.09 -0.93 -0.50
CA TYR A 436 7.24 -1.86 -1.60
C TYR A 436 8.26 -1.39 -2.64
N ASN A 437 8.10 -0.17 -3.14
CA ASN A 437 8.98 0.46 -4.11
C ASN A 437 9.37 1.84 -3.59
N ALA A 438 10.64 1.98 -3.19
CA ALA A 438 11.11 3.18 -2.52
C ALA A 438 10.97 4.41 -3.42
N GLN A 439 10.36 5.49 -2.90
CA GLN A 439 10.27 6.77 -3.61
C GLN A 439 11.41 7.72 -3.20
N SER A 440 11.95 7.53 -2.01
CA SER A 440 13.19 8.14 -1.53
C SER A 440 14.17 7.05 -1.13
N ALA A 441 15.47 7.30 -1.31
CA ALA A 441 16.54 6.42 -0.85
C ALA A 441 16.49 6.15 0.67
N SER A 442 15.79 6.99 1.43
CA SER A 442 15.60 6.81 2.87
C SER A 442 14.42 5.90 3.25
N ASP A 443 13.58 5.48 2.30
CA ASP A 443 12.34 4.74 2.59
C ASP A 443 12.59 3.30 3.03
N ALA A 444 13.65 2.69 2.50
CA ALA A 444 14.06 1.33 2.81
C ALA A 444 15.59 1.22 2.81
N TYR A 445 16.12 0.23 3.51
CA TYR A 445 17.55 -0.02 3.58
C TYR A 445 17.86 -1.50 3.86
N PRO A 446 18.76 -2.17 3.13
CA PRO A 446 19.54 -1.64 2.01
C PRO A 446 18.76 -1.56 0.68
N ILE A 447 17.65 -2.30 0.56
CA ILE A 447 16.82 -2.40 -0.65
C ILE A 447 15.33 -2.36 -0.27
N ASP A 448 14.42 -2.01 -1.17
CA ASP A 448 12.97 -2.10 -0.89
C ASP A 448 12.42 -3.53 -1.01
N ILE A 449 11.14 -3.71 -0.72
CA ILE A 449 10.51 -5.05 -0.74
C ILE A 449 10.39 -5.58 -2.18
N ASN A 450 10.24 -4.72 -3.19
CA ASN A 450 10.21 -5.12 -4.58
C ASN A 450 11.52 -5.80 -4.99
N HIS A 451 12.67 -5.18 -4.68
CA HIS A 451 13.97 -5.79 -4.92
C HIS A 451 14.18 -7.04 -4.07
N LEU A 452 13.77 -7.03 -2.80
CA LEU A 452 13.85 -8.20 -1.93
C LEU A 452 13.06 -9.40 -2.49
N ALA A 453 11.90 -9.16 -3.11
CA ALA A 453 11.07 -10.21 -3.69
C ALA A 453 11.71 -10.91 -4.90
N GLN A 454 12.62 -10.23 -5.60
CA GLN A 454 13.26 -10.71 -6.83
C GLN A 454 14.55 -11.53 -6.60
N ILE A 455 15.12 -11.48 -5.39
CA ILE A 455 16.23 -12.34 -4.95
C ILE A 455 15.72 -13.77 -4.79
#